data_AF-A0AAV8XE11-F1
#
_entry.id   AF-A0AAV8XE11-F1
#
_cell.length_a   1.000
_cell.length_b   1.000
_cell.length_c   1.000
_cell.angle_alpha   90.00
_cell.angle_beta   90.00
_cell.angle_gamma   90.00
#
_symmetry.space_group_name_H-M   'P 1'
#
loop_
_entity.id
_entity.type
_entity.pdbx_description
1 polymer ?
#
loop_
_entity_poly.entity_id
_entity_poly.type
_entity_poly.pdbx_seq_one_letter_code
_entity_poly.pdbx_strand_id
1 'polypeptide(L)'
;MGTPYIVREMGYADFNDMKHLHDVYIGHSKQLFKDTKMGDIKILRMEKTKPSTLMYKTSFADEVYKETNVVKPNLRTTKSSNNNQDFQLQPAFSEKLPLSDKKEIRSFEFNSKQKNADILF
;
A
#
# COMPACT_ATOMS: atom_id res chain seq x y z
N MET A 1 25.96 -22.24 6.71
CA MET A 1 25.66 -20.98 7.41
C MET A 1 24.62 -20.25 6.58
N GLY A 2 23.39 -20.10 7.07
CA GLY A 2 22.32 -19.41 6.34
C GLY A 2 22.37 -17.90 6.55
N THR A 3 22.02 -17.11 5.54
CA THR A 3 21.86 -15.66 5.68
C THR A 3 20.66 -15.35 6.59
N PRO A 4 20.82 -14.52 7.62
CA PRO A 4 19.72 -14.15 8.50
C PRO A 4 18.66 -13.36 7.72
N TYR A 5 17.39 -13.62 8.02
CA TYR A 5 16.27 -12.87 7.46
C TYR A 5 16.24 -11.47 8.07
N ILE A 6 16.25 -10.45 7.21
CA ILE A 6 16.09 -9.06 7.64
C ILE A 6 14.59 -8.76 7.62
N VAL A 7 14.02 -8.58 8.81
CA VAL A 7 12.61 -8.17 8.98
C VAL A 7 12.56 -6.65 9.07
N ARG A 8 11.81 -6.01 8.16
CA ARG A 8 11.46 -4.60 8.28
C ARG A 8 10.09 -4.49 8.93
N GLU A 9 10.06 -4.00 10.16
CA GLU A 9 8.80 -3.67 10.82
C GLU A 9 8.16 -2.43 10.16
N MET A 10 6.84 -2.48 9.95
CA MET A 10 6.07 -1.38 9.38
C MET A 10 5.29 -0.66 10.48
N GLY A 11 5.37 0.66 10.49
CA GLY A 11 4.63 1.52 11.41
C GLY A 11 3.43 2.19 10.75
N TYR A 12 2.69 2.99 11.53
CA TYR A 12 1.49 3.71 11.04
C TYR A 12 1.76 4.60 9.82
N ALA A 13 2.97 5.17 9.72
CA ALA A 13 3.37 6.11 8.67
C ALA A 13 3.78 5.41 7.36
N ASP A 14 3.94 4.08 7.36
CA ASP A 14 4.29 3.32 6.15
C ASP A 14 3.06 2.97 5.28
N PHE A 15 1.85 3.32 5.74
CA PHE A 15 0.59 3.01 5.04
C PHE A 15 0.01 4.24 4.35
N ASN A 16 -0.35 4.08 3.09
CA ASN A 16 -0.92 5.13 2.24
C ASN A 16 -2.32 4.74 1.74
N ASP A 17 -3.21 5.71 1.58
CA ASP A 17 -4.53 5.53 0.98
C ASP A 17 -4.42 5.55 -0.55
N MET A 18 -4.90 4.48 -1.18
CA MET A 18 -4.94 4.33 -2.62
C MET A 18 -6.30 4.65 -3.24
N LYS A 19 -7.33 5.03 -2.47
CA LYS A 19 -8.67 5.30 -3.01
C LYS A 19 -8.64 6.38 -4.10
N HIS A 20 -7.92 7.46 -3.84
CA HIS A 20 -7.79 8.61 -4.75
C HIS A 20 -6.86 8.37 -5.94
N LEU A 21 -6.12 7.24 -5.96
CA LEU A 21 -5.29 6.86 -7.10
C LEU A 21 -6.15 6.65 -8.36
N HIS A 22 -7.40 6.22 -8.17
CA HIS A 22 -8.38 6.08 -9.23
C HIS A 22 -8.67 7.40 -9.94
N ASP A 23 -8.81 8.50 -9.21
CA ASP A 23 -9.17 9.79 -9.79
C ASP A 23 -8.06 10.35 -10.70
N VAL A 24 -6.80 10.04 -10.38
CA VAL A 24 -5.64 10.60 -11.09
C VAL A 24 -5.17 9.74 -12.25
N TYR A 25 -5.15 8.42 -12.09
CA TYR A 25 -4.68 7.52 -13.15
C TYR A 25 -5.82 6.81 -13.90
N ILE A 26 -7.02 6.78 -13.33
CA ILE A 26 -8.07 5.81 -13.69
C ILE A 26 -9.43 6.49 -13.86
N GLY A 27 -9.46 7.69 -14.43
CA GLY A 27 -10.68 8.34 -14.95
C GLY A 27 -11.48 7.47 -15.95
N HIS A 28 -10.93 6.32 -16.37
CA HIS A 28 -11.58 5.29 -17.20
C HIS A 28 -11.50 3.88 -16.58
N SER A 29 -11.84 3.71 -15.29
CA SER A 29 -11.80 2.41 -14.60
C SER A 29 -12.48 1.23 -15.27
N LYS A 30 -13.51 1.46 -16.09
CA LYS A 30 -14.19 0.39 -16.82
C LYS A 30 -13.30 -0.28 -17.87
N GLN A 31 -12.25 0.41 -18.33
CA GLN A 31 -11.40 -0.05 -19.41
C GLN A 31 -10.07 -0.64 -18.91
N LEU A 32 -9.61 -0.23 -17.73
CA LEU A 32 -8.36 -0.73 -17.14
C LEU A 32 -8.55 -2.13 -16.55
N PHE A 33 -9.51 -2.30 -15.67
CA PHE A 33 -9.75 -3.60 -15.04
C PHE A 33 -11.01 -4.18 -15.68
N LYS A 34 -10.80 -5.13 -16.60
CA LYS A 34 -11.80 -5.79 -17.45
C LYS A 34 -12.95 -6.42 -16.63
N ASP A 35 -13.82 -5.57 -16.09
CA ASP A 35 -14.94 -5.83 -15.18
C ASP A 35 -14.61 -5.98 -13.67
N THR A 36 -13.42 -5.60 -13.21
CA THR A 36 -13.08 -5.67 -11.77
C THR A 36 -13.07 -4.28 -11.13
N LYS A 37 -13.82 -4.07 -10.05
CA LYS A 37 -13.77 -2.81 -9.31
C LYS A 37 -12.47 -2.73 -8.50
N MET A 38 -11.89 -1.54 -8.38
CA MET A 38 -10.66 -1.33 -7.60
C MET A 38 -10.79 -1.84 -6.14
N GLY A 39 -11.97 -1.68 -5.52
CA GLY A 39 -12.24 -2.16 -4.15
C GLY A 39 -12.26 -3.68 -4.00
N ASP A 40 -12.40 -4.42 -5.09
CA ASP A 40 -12.40 -5.89 -5.08
C ASP A 40 -10.98 -6.46 -5.18
N ILE A 41 -9.99 -5.63 -5.51
CA ILE A 41 -8.58 -6.03 -5.62
C ILE A 41 -8.00 -6.22 -4.22
N LYS A 42 -7.48 -7.42 -3.94
CA LYS A 42 -6.83 -7.77 -2.67
C LYS A 42 -5.32 -7.70 -2.75
N ILE A 43 -4.76 -8.01 -3.91
CA ILE A 43 -3.32 -7.98 -4.14
C ILE A 43 -3.09 -7.17 -5.42
N LEU A 44 -2.21 -6.18 -5.33
CA LEU A 44 -1.71 -5.41 -6.47
C LEU A 44 -0.20 -5.54 -6.51
N ARG A 45 0.33 -5.88 -7.67
CA ARG A 45 1.76 -6.02 -7.95
C ARG A 45 2.14 -5.12 -9.12
N MET A 46 3.22 -4.38 -8.93
CA MET A 46 3.88 -3.60 -9.98
C MET A 46 5.32 -4.05 -10.09
N GLU A 47 5.80 -4.21 -11.31
CA GLU A 47 7.21 -4.51 -11.58
C GLU A 47 7.93 -3.25 -12.04
N LYS A 48 9.10 -2.97 -11.45
CA LYS A 48 9.92 -1.82 -11.85
C LYS A 48 10.37 -1.89 -13.31
N THR A 49 10.54 -3.10 -13.84
CA THR A 49 10.89 -3.36 -15.24
C THR A 49 9.75 -3.08 -16.21
N LYS A 50 8.50 -3.13 -15.74
CA LYS A 50 7.28 -2.90 -16.53
C LYS A 50 6.36 -1.93 -15.78
N PRO A 51 6.75 -0.65 -15.65
CA PRO A 51 6.01 0.32 -14.83
C PRO A 51 4.61 0.63 -15.37
N SER A 52 4.35 0.32 -16.64
CA SER A 52 3.06 0.48 -17.30
C SER A 52 2.13 -0.73 -17.13
N THR A 53 2.56 -1.79 -16.46
CA THR A 53 1.76 -3.02 -16.28
C THR A 53 1.41 -3.23 -14.81
N LEU A 54 0.12 -3.35 -14.53
CA LEU A 54 -0.43 -3.69 -13.23
C LEU A 54 -0.85 -5.16 -13.23
N MET A 55 -0.41 -5.90 -12.22
CA MET A 55 -0.82 -7.28 -11.97
C MET A 55 -1.69 -7.32 -10.72
N TYR A 56 -2.85 -7.98 -10.76
CA TYR A 56 -3.77 -7.96 -9.64
C TYR A 56 -4.48 -9.30 -9.39
N LYS A 57 -4.92 -9.50 -8.14
CA LYS A 57 -5.76 -10.62 -7.71
C LYS A 57 -6.94 -10.12 -6.88
N THR A 58 -8.06 -10.81 -7.01
CA THR A 58 -9.29 -10.54 -6.23
C THR A 58 -9.42 -11.47 -5.02
N SER A 59 -8.68 -12.58 -4.99
CA SER A 59 -8.58 -13.48 -3.85
C SER A 59 -7.13 -13.86 -3.57
N PHE A 60 -6.82 -14.14 -2.30
CA PHE A 60 -5.52 -14.69 -1.91
C PHE A 60 -5.32 -16.13 -2.38
N ALA A 61 -6.42 -16.85 -2.67
CA ALA A 61 -6.39 -18.21 -3.18
C ALA A 61 -6.13 -18.27 -4.70
N ASP A 62 -6.25 -17.15 -5.41
CA ASP A 62 -5.99 -17.11 -6.85
C ASP A 62 -4.50 -17.42 -7.10
N GLU A 63 -4.20 -18.43 -7.92
CA GLU A 63 -2.81 -18.77 -8.25
C GLU A 63 -2.21 -17.76 -9.25
N VAL A 64 -3.03 -17.33 -10.23
CA VAL A 64 -2.62 -16.51 -11.37
C VAL A 64 -2.98 -15.04 -11.16
N TYR A 65 -2.08 -14.13 -11.55
CA TYR A 65 -2.36 -12.69 -11.58
C TYR A 65 -3.08 -12.32 -12.89
N LYS A 66 -4.10 -11.46 -12.79
CA LYS A 66 -4.67 -10.78 -13.95
C LYS A 66 -3.80 -9.58 -14.29
N GLU A 67 -3.52 -9.37 -15.57
CA GLU A 67 -2.71 -8.25 -16.04
C GLU A 67 -3.57 -7.16 -16.67
N THR A 68 -3.18 -5.90 -16.43
CA THR A 68 -3.69 -4.76 -17.18
C THR A 68 -2.60 -3.75 -17.46
N ASN A 69 -2.76 -3.01 -18.57
CA ASN A 69 -1.84 -1.95 -18.95
C ASN A 69 -2.42 -0.59 -18.59
N VAL A 70 -1.60 0.21 -17.91
CA VAL A 70 -1.88 1.61 -17.60
C VAL A 70 -1.64 2.43 -18.85
N VAL A 71 -2.67 2.61 -19.66
CA VAL A 71 -2.63 3.53 -20.79
C VAL A 71 -2.83 4.94 -20.23
N LYS A 72 -1.82 5.80 -20.40
CA LYS A 72 -1.97 7.23 -20.06
C LYS A 72 -3.18 7.76 -20.82
N PRO A 73 -4.15 8.43 -20.18
CA PRO A 73 -5.23 9.04 -20.92
C PRO A 73 -4.62 10.04 -21.91
N ASN A 74 -4.99 9.93 -23.19
CA ASN A 74 -4.74 10.98 -24.18
C ASN A 74 -5.59 12.18 -23.75
N LEU A 75 -5.06 12.98 -22.83
CA LEU A 75 -5.59 14.26 -22.45
C LEU A 75 -5.60 15.12 -23.71
N ARG A 76 -6.75 15.22 -24.36
CA ARG A 76 -6.98 16.19 -25.42
C ARG A 76 -6.64 17.54 -24.82
N THR A 77 -5.53 18.10 -25.30
CA THR A 77 -4.89 19.31 -24.80
C THR A 77 -5.88 20.49 -24.81
N THR A 78 -6.61 20.69 -23.71
CA THR A 78 -7.02 22.04 -23.34
C THR A 78 -5.80 22.65 -22.66
N LYS A 79 -5.29 23.73 -23.26
CA LYS A 79 -4.10 24.48 -22.84
C LYS A 79 -4.29 25.07 -21.43
N SER A 80 -4.27 24.25 -20.39
CA SER A 80 -4.21 24.68 -19.00
C SER A 80 -3.85 23.50 -18.09
N SER A 81 -2.59 23.10 -18.11
CA SER A 81 -1.82 22.76 -16.91
C SER A 81 -0.49 22.14 -17.32
N ASN A 82 0.54 22.96 -17.27
CA ASN A 82 1.94 22.52 -17.19
C ASN A 82 2.29 22.00 -15.78
N ASN A 83 1.31 21.52 -15.02
CA ASN A 83 1.60 20.87 -13.75
C ASN A 83 1.70 19.37 -14.03
N ASN A 84 2.94 18.88 -14.13
CA ASN A 84 3.26 17.59 -13.52
C ASN A 84 2.78 17.68 -12.06
N GLN A 85 1.51 17.38 -11.82
CA GLN A 85 0.99 17.21 -10.47
C GLN A 85 1.67 15.91 -9.99
N ASP A 86 2.75 16.05 -9.23
CA ASP A 86 3.32 14.95 -8.47
C ASP A 86 2.21 14.44 -7.56
N PHE A 87 1.57 13.34 -7.97
CA PHE A 87 0.51 12.72 -7.19
C PHE A 87 1.14 12.17 -5.91
N GLN A 88 0.95 12.89 -4.81
CA GLN A 88 1.36 12.43 -3.49
C GLN A 88 0.23 11.60 -2.90
N LEU A 89 0.53 10.32 -2.64
CA LEU A 89 -0.38 9.44 -1.90
C LEU A 89 -0.59 10.02 -0.50
N GLN A 90 -1.85 10.11 -0.09
CA GLN A 90 -2.17 10.52 1.27
C GLN A 90 -1.89 9.39 2.25
N PRO A 91 -1.47 9.69 3.50
CA PRO A 91 -1.31 8.67 4.52
C PRO A 91 -2.67 8.00 4.81
N ALA A 92 -2.65 6.69 5.04
CA ALA A 92 -3.87 5.91 5.32
C ALA A 92 -4.49 6.24 6.69
N PHE A 93 -3.68 6.75 7.61
CA PHE A 93 -4.07 7.08 8.97
C PHE A 93 -3.65 8.53 9.28
N SER A 94 -4.55 9.31 9.86
CA SER A 94 -4.27 10.68 10.30
C SER A 94 -3.49 10.72 11.61
N GLU A 95 -3.72 9.74 12.49
CA GLU A 95 -3.13 9.67 13.81
C GLU A 95 -3.03 8.22 14.30
N LYS A 96 -2.19 8.00 15.32
CA LYS A 96 -2.16 6.73 16.04
C LYS A 96 -3.40 6.64 16.92
N LEU A 97 -4.14 5.55 16.82
CA LEU A 97 -5.23 5.27 17.74
C LEU A 97 -4.68 5.18 19.18
N PRO A 98 -5.24 5.93 20.14
CA PRO A 98 -4.82 5.83 21.53
C PRO A 98 -5.12 4.41 22.03
N LEU A 99 -4.15 3.84 22.75
CA LEU A 99 -4.37 2.57 23.41
C LEU A 99 -5.36 2.80 24.56
N SER A 100 -6.32 1.88 24.72
CA SER A 100 -7.10 1.84 25.95
C SER A 100 -6.18 1.54 27.13
N ASP A 101 -6.44 2.14 28.28
CA ASP A 101 -5.66 2.00 29.53
C ASP A 101 -5.30 0.53 29.83
N LYS A 102 -6.24 -0.40 29.60
CA LYS A 102 -6.02 -1.85 29.83
C LYS A 102 -4.95 -2.46 28.92
N LYS A 103 -4.80 -1.95 27.70
CA LYS A 103 -3.79 -2.39 26.73
C LYS A 103 -2.44 -1.72 26.97
N GLU A 104 -2.46 -0.46 27.40
CA GLU A 104 -1.25 0.31 27.69
C GLU A 104 -0.42 -0.33 28.82
N ILE A 105 -1.09 -0.71 29.92
CA ILE A 105 -0.47 -1.41 31.05
C ILE A 105 0.21 -2.71 30.59
N ARG A 106 -0.43 -3.49 29.73
CA ARG A 106 0.11 -4.76 29.21
C ARG A 106 1.36 -4.57 28.36
N SER A 107 1.41 -3.52 27.54
CA SER A 107 2.60 -3.18 26.74
C SER A 107 3.78 -2.71 27.59
N PHE A 108 3.53 -1.98 28.69
CA PHE A 108 4.57 -1.61 29.64
C PHE A 108 5.14 -2.83 30.38
N GLU A 109 4.30 -3.77 30.81
CA GLU A 109 4.73 -5.02 31.45
C GLU A 109 5.55 -5.93 30.53
N PHE A 110 5.27 -5.92 29.22
CA PHE A 110 6.03 -6.71 28.25
C PHE A 110 7.43 -6.12 28.04
N ASN A 111 7.54 -4.80 27.90
CA ASN A 111 8.82 -4.11 27.72
C ASN A 111 9.74 -4.22 28.95
N SER A 112 9.19 -4.22 30.17
CA SER A 112 9.99 -4.39 31.39
C SER A 112 10.53 -5.81 31.55
N LYS A 113 9.79 -6.83 31.11
CA LYS A 113 10.26 -8.22 31.10
C LYS A 113 11.37 -8.46 30.08
N GLN A 114 11.31 -7.82 28.91
CA GLN A 114 12.36 -7.92 27.89
C GLN A 114 13.68 -7.32 28.35
N LYS A 115 13.65 -6.12 28.98
CA LYS A 115 14.85 -5.46 29.51
C LYS A 115 15.58 -6.27 30.59
N ASN A 116 14.88 -7.12 31.34
CA ASN A 116 15.50 -7.96 32.36
C ASN A 116 16.08 -9.27 31.80
N ALA A 117 15.65 -9.70 30.61
CA ALA A 117 16.22 -10.88 29.95
C ALA A 117 17.58 -10.59 29.29
N ASP A 118 17.82 -9.32 28.91
CA ASP A 118 19.05 -8.90 28.21
C ASP A 118 20.24 -8.57 29.16
N ILE A 119 20.07 -8.70 30.49
CA ILE A 119 21.11 -8.37 31.50
C ILE A 119 21.79 -9.63 32.09
N LEU A 120 21.44 -10.83 31.61
CA LEU A 120 22.09 -12.09 32.02
C LEU A 120 23.00 -12.63 30.91
N PHE A 121 24.16 -12.00 30.71
CA PHE A 121 25.35 -12.59 30.09
C PHE A 121 26.62 -12.04 30.73
#